data_AF-A0A7Y2ZL85-F1
#
_entry.id   AF-A0A7Y2ZL85-F1
#
_cell.length_a   1.000
_cell.length_b   1.000
_cell.length_c   1.000
_cell.angle_alpha   90.00
_cell.angle_beta   90.00
_cell.angle_gamma   90.00
#
_symmetry.space_group_name_H-M   'P 1'
#
loop_
_entity.id
_entity.type
_entity.pdbx_description
1 polymer ?
#
loop_
_entity_poly.entity_id
_entity_poly.type
_entity_poly.pdbx_seq_one_letter_code
_entity_poly.pdbx_strand_id
1 'polypeptide(L)' 'DHSSWVENLTYDTNTDFKFNARRKSYRLNEKGEKTYLRAEYYYRNYKTTTL' A
#
# COMPACT_ATOMS: atom_id res chain seq x y z
N ASP A 1 -16.80 -5.12 13.68
CA ASP A 1 -15.75 -4.22 13.14
C ASP A 1 -15.25 -4.78 11.82
N HIS A 2 -15.06 -3.95 10.77
CA HIS A 2 -14.48 -4.36 9.48
C HIS A 2 -13.24 -3.54 9.03
N SER A 3 -12.63 -2.80 9.95
CA SER A 3 -11.64 -1.78 9.63
C SER A 3 -10.33 -2.37 9.12
N SER A 4 -9.74 -1.69 8.13
CA SER A 4 -8.47 -2.08 7.52
C SER A 4 -7.50 -0.91 7.51
N TRP A 5 -6.22 -1.17 7.78
CA TRP A 5 -5.15 -0.18 7.76
C TRP A 5 -4.18 -0.48 6.63
N VAL A 6 -3.83 0.52 5.83
CA VAL A 6 -2.86 0.37 4.75
C VAL A 6 -1.61 1.18 5.04
N GLU A 7 -0.46 0.51 5.00
CA GLU A 7 0.85 1.12 5.15
C GLU A 7 1.56 1.21 3.81
N ASN A 8 2.04 2.40 3.50
CA ASN A 8 2.90 2.65 2.35
C ASN A 8 4.35 2.44 2.79
N LEU A 9 4.97 1.35 2.34
CA LEU A 9 6.30 0.94 2.80
C LEU A 9 7.41 1.56 1.95
N THR A 10 7.23 1.55 0.64
CA THR A 10 8.18 2.15 -0.30
C THR A 10 7.44 2.91 -1.37
N TYR A 11 8.13 3.90 -1.94
CA TYR A 11 7.66 4.72 -3.04
C TYR A 11 8.59 4.54 -4.23
N ASP A 12 8.04 4.65 -5.42
CA ASP A 12 8.79 4.77 -6.66
C ASP A 12 8.87 6.26 -7.03
N THR A 13 10.05 6.67 -7.47
CA THR A 13 10.38 8.04 -7.88
C THR A 13 11.08 8.05 -9.25
N ASN A 14 10.95 6.98 -10.03
CA ASN A 14 11.55 6.83 -11.36
C ASN A 14 10.73 7.50 -12.45
N THR A 15 9.55 8.01 -12.11
CA THR A 15 8.64 8.74 -12.99
C THR A 15 8.42 10.16 -12.50
N ASP A 16 7.79 11.00 -13.32
CA ASP A 16 7.52 12.42 -13.01
C ASP A 16 6.64 12.63 -11.77
N PHE A 17 6.00 11.58 -11.26
CA PHE A 17 5.27 11.60 -10.00
C PHE A 17 5.78 10.52 -9.05
N LYS A 18 5.79 10.84 -7.74
CA LYS A 18 6.03 9.89 -6.66
C LYS A 18 4.76 9.09 -6.39
N PHE A 19 4.83 7.77 -6.44
CA PHE A 19 3.69 6.92 -6.10
C PHE A 19 4.13 5.67 -5.32
N ASN A 20 3.16 4.92 -4.77
CA ASN A 20 3.45 3.77 -3.91
C ASN A 20 4.03 2.60 -4.71
N ALA A 21 5.15 2.04 -4.26
CA ALA A 21 5.78 0.86 -4.86
C ALA A 21 5.46 -0.42 -4.08
N ARG A 22 5.43 -0.36 -2.75
CA ARG A 22 5.08 -1.49 -1.88
C ARG A 22 4.13 -1.06 -0.78
N ARG A 23 3.05 -1.83 -0.58
CA ARG A 23 2.06 -1.56 0.46
C ARG A 23 1.67 -2.83 1.19
N LYS A 24 1.33 -2.72 2.47
CA LYS A 24 0.71 -3.81 3.26
C LYS A 24 -0.64 -3.35 3.78
N SER A 25 -1.62 -4.25 3.73
CA SER A 25 -2.93 -4.05 4.34
C SER A 25 -3.10 -4.97 5.54
N TYR A 26 -3.58 -4.42 6.64
CA TYR A 26 -3.81 -5.15 7.88
C TYR A 26 -5.28 -5.09 8.28
N ARG A 27 -5.76 -6.17 8.89
CA ARG A 27 -6.98 -6.14 9.69
C ARG A 27 -6.69 -5.45 11.02
N LEU A 28 -7.59 -4.56 11.43
CA LEU A 28 -7.57 -4.00 12.79
C LEU A 28 -8.55 -4.76 13.69
N ASN A 29 -8.24 -4.78 14.98
CA ASN A 29 -9.22 -5.10 16.03
C ASN A 29 -9.95 -3.82 16.49
N GLU A 30 -10.87 -3.99 17.43
CA GLU A 30 -11.70 -2.91 17.98
C GLU A 30 -10.90 -1.81 18.71
N LYS A 31 -9.65 -2.10 19.09
CA LYS A 31 -8.71 -1.14 19.70
C LYS A 31 -7.84 -0.42 18.66
N GLY A 32 -8.00 -0.72 17.37
CA GLY A 32 -7.18 -0.19 16.28
C GLY A 32 -5.82 -0.87 16.11
N GLU A 33 -5.57 -1.98 16.81
CA GLU A 33 -4.31 -2.70 16.72
C GLU A 33 -4.31 -3.65 15.51
N LYS A 34 -3.17 -3.78 14.83
CA LYS A 34 -3.01 -4.67 13.66
C LYS A 34 -2.96 -6.12 14.12
N THR A 35 -3.87 -6.95 13.63
CA THR A 35 -3.97 -8.37 14.04
C THR A 35 -3.57 -9.35 12.95
N TYR A 36 -3.85 -9.04 11.68
CA TYR A 36 -3.58 -9.95 10.57
C TYR A 36 -3.14 -9.20 9.32
N LEU A 37 -2.08 -9.69 8.66
CA LEU A 37 -1.67 -9.22 7.34
C LEU A 37 -2.65 -9.76 6.29
N ARG A 38 -3.49 -8.88 5.75
CA ARG A 38 -4.52 -9.24 4.78
C ARG A 38 -3.97 -9.36 3.36
N ALA A 39 -3.06 -8.47 2.99
CA ALA A 39 -2.47 -8.46 1.66
C ALA A 39 -1.16 -7.69 1.64
N GLU A 40 -0.30 -8.05 0.70
CA GLU A 40 0.89 -7.30 0.34
C GLU A 40 0.90 -7.02 -1.16
N TYR A 41 1.15 -5.77 -1.52
CA TYR A 41 1.09 -5.27 -2.89
C TYR A 41 2.48 -4.85 -3.34
N TYR A 42 2.84 -5.28 -4.55
CA TYR A 42 4.07 -4.91 -5.24
C TYR A 42 3.71 -4.31 -6.61
N TYR A 43 3.89 -3.00 -6.75
CA TYR A 43 3.68 -2.30 -8.02
C TYR A 43 4.99 -2.27 -8.78
N ARG A 44 5.06 -2.98 -9.91
CA ARG A 44 6.25 -3.14 -10.76
C ARG A 44 5.83 -3.24 -12.22
N ASN A 45 6.74 -2.92 -13.14
CA ASN A 45 6.55 -3.07 -14.59
C ASN A 45 5.31 -2.35 -15.14
N TYR A 46 4.95 -1.21 -14.54
CA TYR A 46 3.87 -0.36 -15.03
C TYR A 46 4.43 0.62 -16.08
N LYS A 47 3.54 1.16 -16.89
CA LYS A 47 3.84 2.24 -17.82
C LYS A 47 3.04 3.46 -17.41
N THR A 48 3.71 4.60 -17.29
CA THR A 48 3.03 5.88 -17.14
C THR A 48 2.74 6.44 -18.53
N THR A 49 1.58 7.07 -18.68
CA THR A 49 1.31 7.89 -19.86
C THR A 49 1.42 9.35 -19.46
N THR A 50 1.94 10.17 -20.36
CA THR A 50 1.91 11.62 -20.22
C THR A 50 0.47 12.08 -20.51
N LEU A 51 -0.01 13.04 -19.71
CA LEU A 51 -1.33 13.70 -19.89
C LEU A 51 -1.34 14.56 -21.15
#